data_AF-A0A098LBV9-F1
#
_entry.id   AF-A0A098LBV9-F1
#
_cell.length_a   1.000
_cell.length_b   1.000
_cell.length_c   1.000
_cell.angle_alpha   90.00
_cell.angle_beta   90.00
_cell.angle_gamma   90.00
#
_symmetry.space_group_name_H-M   'P 1'
#
loop_
_entity.id
_entity.type
_entity.pdbx_description
1 polymer ?
#
loop_
_entity_poly.entity_id
_entity_poly.type
_entity_poly.pdbx_seq_one_letter_code
_entity_poly.pdbx_strand_id
1 'polypeptide(L)'
;MKQAAKFLSVIVSVAALYSCTDQEEYTPKPKGYNRIDLPNPEYVKLTEDHPYTFEISKFAEVLKDTSPIAEPHWIDVYYPEYKCNVQITYKPLHNNKQTLNELFSDSHRLKGGHQKKATSIDELVTKTDKGKYVTYFELEGEVPSQFQFYVTDSTKHFLRGALYFRTATKNDSLSPVIEYMKNDIVHMMNTLEWKN
;
A
#
# COMPACT_ATOMS: atom_id res chain seq x y z
N MET A 1 72.64 4.04 -24.17
CA MET A 1 71.90 4.94 -23.25
C MET A 1 70.70 5.63 -23.90
N LYS A 2 70.79 6.23 -25.10
CA LYS A 2 69.67 6.95 -25.75
C LYS A 2 68.46 6.08 -26.17
N GLN A 3 68.66 4.81 -26.52
CA GLN A 3 67.55 3.89 -26.87
C GLN A 3 66.74 3.43 -25.65
N ALA A 4 67.41 3.21 -24.50
CA ALA A 4 66.73 2.85 -23.24
C ALA A 4 65.83 3.98 -22.73
N ALA A 5 66.26 5.24 -22.88
CA ALA A 5 65.45 6.42 -22.53
C ALA A 5 64.20 6.58 -23.42
N LYS A 6 64.30 6.23 -24.72
CA LYS A 6 63.13 6.23 -25.62
C LYS A 6 62.14 5.11 -25.27
N PHE A 7 62.62 3.91 -24.92
CA PHE A 7 61.76 2.83 -24.45
C PHE A 7 61.06 3.16 -23.13
N LEU A 8 61.78 3.77 -22.18
CA LEU A 8 61.20 4.20 -20.91
C LEU A 8 60.13 5.29 -21.11
N SER A 9 60.38 6.24 -22.03
CA SER A 9 59.41 7.28 -22.38
C SER A 9 58.15 6.70 -23.03
N VAL A 10 58.26 5.67 -23.87
CA VAL A 10 57.09 5.02 -24.49
C VAL A 10 56.28 4.24 -23.46
N ILE A 11 56.94 3.56 -22.51
CA ILE A 11 56.27 2.82 -21.44
C ILE A 11 55.51 3.77 -20.49
N VAL A 12 56.09 4.92 -20.15
CA VAL A 12 55.43 5.94 -19.32
C VAL A 12 54.22 6.55 -20.05
N SER A 13 54.32 6.80 -21.35
CA SER A 13 53.20 7.31 -22.16
C SER A 13 52.05 6.30 -22.30
N VAL A 14 52.35 5.00 -22.39
CA VAL A 14 51.32 3.95 -22.46
C VAL A 14 50.66 3.75 -21.10
N ALA A 15 51.41 3.83 -20.00
CA ALA A 15 50.86 3.73 -18.64
C ALA A 15 49.90 4.89 -18.29
N ALA A 16 50.15 6.10 -18.83
CA ALA A 16 49.27 7.25 -18.63
C ALA A 16 47.89 7.10 -19.31
N LEU A 17 47.76 6.26 -20.34
CA LEU A 17 46.49 6.01 -21.02
C LEU A 17 45.58 4.99 -20.30
N TYR A 18 46.10 4.26 -19.31
CA TYR A 18 45.34 3.31 -18.49
C TYR A 18 44.87 3.88 -17.14
N SER A 19 45.20 5.13 -16.81
CA SER A 19 44.85 5.75 -15.52
C SER A 19 43.45 6.37 -15.47
N CYS A 20 42.64 6.25 -16.52
CA CYS A 20 41.28 6.77 -16.57
C CYS A 20 40.29 5.63 -16.79
N THR A 21 40.15 4.77 -15.78
CA THR A 21 38.95 3.96 -15.61
C THR A 21 38.40 4.26 -14.22
N ASP A 22 38.04 5.51 -13.99
CA ASP A 22 37.02 5.83 -12.99
C ASP A 22 35.74 5.20 -13.53
N GLN A 23 35.46 3.98 -13.05
CA GLN A 23 34.09 3.49 -13.07
C GLN A 23 33.35 4.40 -12.12
N GLU A 24 32.85 5.53 -12.63
CA GLU A 24 31.85 6.31 -11.93
C GLU A 24 30.72 5.34 -11.64
N GLU A 25 30.64 4.93 -10.37
CA GLU A 25 29.54 4.15 -9.82
C GLU A 25 28.31 5.05 -9.99
N TYR A 26 27.69 4.95 -11.17
CA TYR A 26 26.55 5.77 -11.55
C TYR A 26 25.42 5.41 -10.59
N THR A 27 25.30 6.21 -9.53
CA THR A 27 24.18 6.12 -8.61
C THR A 27 23.06 6.97 -9.21
N PRO A 28 22.00 6.36 -9.78
CA PRO A 28 20.94 7.12 -10.40
C PRO A 28 20.33 8.07 -9.37
N LYS A 29 20.12 9.33 -9.76
CA LYS A 29 19.48 10.33 -8.90
C LYS A 29 18.12 9.80 -8.42
N PRO A 30 17.74 10.03 -7.15
CA PRO A 30 16.43 9.62 -6.66
C PRO A 30 15.33 10.25 -7.53
N LYS A 31 14.29 9.47 -7.84
CA LYS A 31 13.17 9.95 -8.65
C LYS A 31 12.52 11.16 -7.95
N GLY A 32 12.39 12.27 -8.68
CA GLY A 32 11.65 13.44 -8.21
C GLY A 32 10.16 13.25 -8.46
N TYR A 33 9.36 13.33 -7.40
CA TYR A 33 7.90 13.29 -7.48
C TYR A 33 7.33 14.70 -7.47
N ASN A 34 6.09 14.85 -7.96
CA ASN A 34 5.38 16.13 -7.82
C ASN A 34 5.26 16.46 -6.33
N ARG A 35 5.55 17.71 -5.97
CA ARG A 35 5.30 18.20 -4.61
C ARG A 35 3.78 18.27 -4.42
N ILE A 36 3.27 17.42 -3.54
CA ILE A 36 1.88 17.41 -3.10
C ILE A 36 1.92 17.83 -1.64
N ASP A 37 1.34 18.99 -1.32
CA ASP A 37 1.23 19.43 0.08
C ASP A 37 0.13 18.61 0.74
N LEU A 38 0.52 17.71 1.64
CA LEU A 38 -0.38 16.84 2.41
C LEU A 38 -0.67 17.49 3.76
N PRO A 39 -1.93 17.51 4.22
CA PRO A 39 -2.26 18.05 5.53
C PRO A 39 -1.65 17.17 6.64
N ASN A 40 -1.52 17.73 7.83
CA ASN A 40 -1.22 16.90 9.00
C ASN A 40 -2.43 15.99 9.27
N PRO A 41 -2.21 14.69 9.56
CA PRO A 41 -3.32 13.79 9.82
C PRO A 41 -4.12 14.20 11.05
N GLU A 42 -5.43 14.31 10.87
CA GLU A 42 -6.37 14.52 11.96
C GLU A 42 -7.50 13.52 11.84
N TYR A 43 -7.87 12.90 12.96
CA TYR A 43 -8.80 11.79 12.95
C TYR A 43 -10.08 12.07 13.75
N VAL A 44 -11.17 11.45 13.32
CA VAL A 44 -12.47 11.44 13.99
C VAL A 44 -13.02 10.03 14.04
N LYS A 45 -13.75 9.71 15.11
CA LYS A 45 -14.37 8.40 15.27
C LYS A 45 -15.56 8.26 14.32
N LEU A 46 -15.68 7.10 13.67
CA LEU A 46 -16.85 6.74 12.87
C LEU A 46 -18.11 6.74 13.75
N THR A 47 -19.07 7.60 13.40
CA THR A 47 -20.31 7.82 14.16
C THR A 47 -21.48 6.97 13.69
N GLU A 48 -21.43 6.43 12.46
CA GLU A 48 -22.46 5.57 11.90
C GLU A 48 -22.60 4.25 12.69
N ASP A 49 -23.80 3.67 12.62
CA ASP A 49 -24.14 2.45 13.34
C ASP A 49 -23.74 1.19 12.54
N HIS A 50 -22.63 0.59 12.98
CA HIS A 50 -22.06 -0.63 12.40
C HIS A 50 -21.58 -1.56 13.51
N PRO A 51 -21.44 -2.88 13.24
CA PRO A 51 -20.77 -3.85 14.12
C PRO A 51 -19.28 -3.58 14.36
N TYR A 52 -18.79 -2.43 13.90
CA TYR A 52 -17.43 -1.97 14.06
C TYR A 52 -17.40 -0.44 14.21
N THR A 53 -16.28 0.06 14.71
CA THR A 53 -15.92 1.49 14.68
C THR A 53 -14.41 1.61 14.62
N PHE A 54 -13.92 2.65 13.99
CA PHE A 54 -12.52 3.03 13.90
C PHE A 54 -12.47 4.54 13.74
N GLU A 55 -11.26 5.08 13.79
CA GLU A 55 -11.04 6.48 13.45
C GLU A 55 -10.73 6.60 11.95
N ILE A 56 -11.27 7.65 11.34
CA ILE A 56 -11.04 8.03 9.94
C ILE A 56 -10.49 9.45 9.88
N SER A 57 -9.83 9.77 8.77
CA SER A 57 -9.36 11.12 8.49
C SER A 57 -10.53 12.12 8.50
N LYS A 58 -10.35 13.29 9.11
CA LYS A 58 -11.31 14.42 9.03
C LYS A 58 -11.52 14.92 7.61
N PHE A 59 -10.60 14.61 6.71
CA PHE A 59 -10.65 14.96 5.30
C PHE A 59 -11.39 13.91 4.45
N ALA A 60 -11.90 12.84 5.08
CA ALA A 60 -12.66 11.81 4.43
C ALA A 60 -14.16 11.97 4.63
N GLU A 61 -14.91 11.50 3.65
CA GLU A 61 -16.36 11.37 3.67
C GLU A 61 -16.72 9.89 3.75
N VAL A 62 -17.69 9.54 4.59
CA VAL A 62 -18.22 8.18 4.64
C VAL A 62 -19.40 8.09 3.69
N LEU A 63 -19.28 7.21 2.71
CA LEU A 63 -20.31 6.93 1.72
C LEU A 63 -20.79 5.50 1.89
N LYS A 64 -22.07 5.26 1.63
CA LYS A 64 -22.60 3.90 1.56
C LYS A 64 -22.10 3.23 0.27
N ASP A 65 -21.73 1.94 0.34
CA ASP A 65 -21.46 1.17 -0.87
C ASP A 65 -22.75 1.06 -1.72
N THR A 66 -22.69 1.58 -2.95
CA THR A 66 -23.82 1.60 -3.89
C THR A 66 -23.73 0.49 -4.95
N SER A 67 -22.80 -0.46 -4.81
CA SER A 67 -22.67 -1.55 -5.77
C SER A 67 -23.91 -2.48 -5.71
N PRO A 68 -24.28 -3.14 -6.82
CA PRO A 68 -25.42 -4.07 -6.84
C PRO A 68 -25.28 -5.26 -5.89
N ILE A 69 -24.04 -5.54 -5.44
CA ILE A 69 -23.71 -6.64 -4.52
C ILE A 69 -23.46 -6.14 -3.09
N ALA A 70 -23.70 -4.86 -2.82
CA ALA A 70 -23.44 -4.26 -1.52
C ALA A 70 -24.27 -4.92 -0.43
N GLU A 71 -23.62 -5.27 0.67
CA GLU A 71 -24.27 -5.84 1.85
C GLU A 71 -24.36 -4.81 2.99
N PRO A 72 -25.16 -5.08 4.04
CA PRO A 72 -25.21 -4.22 5.21
C PRO A 72 -23.82 -3.95 5.80
N HIS A 73 -23.61 -2.72 6.24
CA HIS A 73 -22.36 -2.24 6.84
C HIS A 73 -21.15 -2.22 5.90
N TRP A 74 -21.37 -2.21 4.59
CA TRP A 74 -20.33 -1.88 3.62
C TRP A 74 -20.34 -0.38 3.34
N ILE A 75 -19.16 0.23 3.40
CA ILE A 75 -18.97 1.67 3.26
C ILE A 75 -17.72 1.96 2.42
N ASP A 76 -17.69 3.15 1.83
CA ASP A 76 -16.51 3.73 1.21
C ASP A 76 -16.06 4.92 2.07
N VAL A 77 -14.83 4.86 2.58
CA VAL A 77 -14.16 6.03 3.17
C VAL A 77 -13.50 6.78 2.02
N TYR A 78 -14.19 7.79 1.50
CA TYR A 78 -13.82 8.55 0.31
C TYR A 78 -13.01 9.79 0.65
N TYR A 79 -11.93 10.04 -0.10
CA TYR A 79 -11.06 11.20 0.04
C TYR A 79 -11.21 12.07 -1.21
N PRO A 80 -12.03 13.14 -1.17
CA PRO A 80 -12.34 13.95 -2.35
C PRO A 80 -11.11 14.55 -3.02
N GLU A 81 -10.18 15.09 -2.21
CA GLU A 81 -8.95 15.75 -2.68
C GLU A 81 -8.08 14.80 -3.52
N TYR A 82 -7.97 13.54 -3.07
CA TYR A 82 -7.11 12.53 -3.70
C TYR A 82 -7.86 11.64 -4.70
N LYS A 83 -9.18 11.81 -4.81
CA LYS A 83 -10.07 10.99 -5.65
C LYS A 83 -9.83 9.49 -5.43
N CYS A 84 -9.62 9.10 -4.18
CA CYS A 84 -9.44 7.71 -3.79
C CYS A 84 -10.46 7.32 -2.71
N ASN A 85 -10.72 6.04 -2.56
CA ASN A 85 -11.56 5.50 -1.51
C ASN A 85 -10.92 4.26 -0.90
N VAL A 86 -11.13 4.07 0.39
CA VAL A 86 -10.93 2.79 1.05
C VAL A 86 -12.30 2.12 1.11
N GLN A 87 -12.52 1.11 0.28
CA GLN A 87 -13.73 0.30 0.34
C GLN A 87 -13.62 -0.63 1.54
N ILE A 88 -14.63 -0.57 2.43
CA ILE A 88 -14.74 -1.40 3.62
C ILE A 88 -15.90 -2.36 3.44
N THR A 89 -15.63 -3.66 3.52
CA THR A 89 -16.64 -4.70 3.54
C THR A 89 -16.60 -5.46 4.85
N TYR A 90 -17.78 -5.88 5.32
CA TYR A 90 -17.95 -6.58 6.58
C TYR A 90 -18.77 -7.85 6.39
N LYS A 91 -18.35 -8.91 7.09
CA LYS A 91 -19.03 -10.21 7.13
C LYS A 91 -19.05 -10.73 8.56
N PRO A 92 -20.22 -11.10 9.11
CA PRO A 92 -20.28 -11.85 10.36
C PRO A 92 -19.87 -13.31 10.12
N LEU A 93 -19.03 -13.85 11.00
CA LEU A 93 -18.50 -15.22 10.91
C LEU A 93 -19.39 -16.25 11.60
N HIS A 94 -20.20 -15.85 12.58
CA HIS A 94 -21.08 -16.74 13.35
C HIS A 94 -20.38 -18.00 13.92
N ASN A 95 -19.12 -17.89 14.30
CA ASN A 95 -18.24 -18.98 14.74
C ASN A 95 -18.01 -20.10 13.70
N ASN A 96 -18.25 -19.83 12.42
CA ASN A 96 -18.05 -20.79 11.34
C ASN A 96 -16.64 -20.66 10.75
N LYS A 97 -15.77 -21.63 11.09
CA LYS A 97 -14.40 -21.70 10.58
C LYS A 97 -14.32 -21.93 9.07
N GLN A 98 -15.31 -22.62 8.47
CA GLN A 98 -15.35 -22.82 7.03
C GLN A 98 -15.56 -21.48 6.31
N THR A 99 -16.49 -20.66 6.80
CA THR A 99 -16.74 -19.32 6.27
C THR A 99 -15.50 -18.43 6.37
N LEU A 100 -14.75 -18.51 7.48
CA LEU A 100 -13.49 -17.78 7.62
C LEU A 100 -12.46 -18.19 6.54
N ASN A 101 -12.30 -19.50 6.31
CA ASN A 101 -11.38 -20.02 5.29
C ASN A 101 -11.81 -19.63 3.87
N GLU A 102 -13.11 -19.64 3.58
CA GLU A 102 -13.68 -19.17 2.31
C GLU A 102 -13.37 -17.69 2.08
N LEU A 103 -13.58 -16.84 3.09
CA LEU A 103 -13.29 -15.40 3.01
C LEU A 103 -11.80 -15.10 2.83
N PHE A 104 -10.91 -15.87 3.47
CA PHE A 104 -9.47 -15.77 3.21
C PHE A 104 -9.12 -16.17 1.77
N SER A 105 -9.68 -17.28 1.29
CA SER A 105 -9.46 -17.76 -0.08
C SER A 105 -9.97 -16.75 -1.11
N ASP A 106 -11.17 -16.18 -0.91
CA ASP A 106 -11.73 -15.15 -1.77
C ASP A 106 -10.90 -13.86 -1.75
N SER A 107 -10.43 -13.43 -0.58
CA SER A 107 -9.54 -12.27 -0.46
C SER A 107 -8.24 -12.50 -1.23
N HIS A 108 -7.67 -13.71 -1.17
CA HIS A 108 -6.48 -14.08 -1.91
C HIS A 108 -6.73 -14.19 -3.43
N ARG A 109 -7.90 -14.69 -3.84
CA ARG A 109 -8.30 -14.80 -5.25
C ARG A 109 -8.54 -13.43 -5.89
N LEU A 110 -9.20 -12.50 -5.17
CA LEU A 110 -9.39 -11.12 -5.63
C LEU A 110 -8.06 -10.40 -5.81
N LYS A 111 -7.09 -10.62 -4.90
CA LYS A 111 -5.69 -10.19 -5.07
C LYS A 111 -5.07 -10.78 -6.35
N GLY A 112 -5.25 -12.07 -6.61
CA GLY A 112 -4.71 -12.75 -7.80
C GLY A 112 -5.17 -12.16 -9.14
N GLY A 113 -6.36 -11.53 -9.18
CA GLY A 113 -6.82 -10.79 -10.36
C GLY A 113 -5.98 -9.53 -10.64
N HIS A 114 -5.54 -8.84 -9.59
CA HIS A 114 -4.68 -7.65 -9.66
C HIS A 114 -3.19 -8.00 -9.84
N GLN A 115 -2.77 -9.19 -9.37
CA GLN A 115 -1.39 -9.69 -9.46
C GLN A 115 -0.84 -9.72 -10.88
N LYS A 116 -1.67 -9.90 -11.90
CA LYS A 116 -1.24 -9.92 -13.31
C LYS A 116 -0.56 -8.60 -13.76
N LYS A 117 -0.79 -7.49 -13.06
CA LYS A 117 -0.18 -6.19 -13.33
C LYS A 117 0.78 -5.71 -12.22
N ALA A 118 0.89 -6.46 -11.13
CA ALA A 118 1.74 -6.10 -10.01
C ALA A 118 3.21 -6.42 -10.33
N THR A 119 4.12 -5.51 -9.98
CA THR A 119 5.56 -5.77 -10.06
C THR A 119 6.08 -6.50 -8.83
N SER A 120 5.44 -6.30 -7.68
CA SER A 120 5.73 -6.97 -6.41
C SER A 120 4.45 -7.10 -5.57
N ILE A 121 4.43 -8.06 -4.65
CA ILE A 121 3.37 -8.24 -3.65
C ILE A 121 4.04 -8.62 -2.34
N ASP A 122 3.89 -7.78 -1.33
CA ASP A 122 4.31 -8.05 0.04
C ASP A 122 3.10 -8.40 0.89
N GLU A 123 3.17 -9.52 1.61
CA GLU A 123 2.13 -9.99 2.52
C GLU A 123 2.67 -9.97 3.95
N LEU A 124 2.00 -9.26 4.86
CA LEU A 124 2.32 -9.29 6.28
C LEU A 124 1.12 -9.77 7.08
N VAL A 125 1.36 -10.74 7.96
CA VAL A 125 0.41 -11.19 8.98
C VAL A 125 0.90 -10.70 10.34
N THR A 126 0.06 -9.96 11.04
CA THR A 126 0.37 -9.39 12.35
C THR A 126 -0.84 -9.41 13.27
N LYS A 127 -0.65 -8.93 14.50
CA LYS A 127 -1.72 -8.65 15.45
C LYS A 127 -1.68 -7.19 15.85
N THR A 128 -2.84 -6.57 16.00
CA THR A 128 -2.92 -5.27 16.65
C THR A 128 -2.62 -5.41 18.14
N ASP A 129 -2.28 -4.30 18.81
CA ASP A 129 -2.10 -4.27 20.26
C ASP A 129 -3.34 -4.74 21.03
N LYS A 130 -4.52 -4.62 20.40
CA LYS A 130 -5.81 -5.11 20.90
C LYS A 130 -6.06 -6.60 20.58
N GLY A 131 -5.06 -7.33 20.09
CA GLY A 131 -5.10 -8.77 19.84
C GLY A 131 -5.86 -9.22 18.58
N LYS A 132 -6.26 -8.31 17.69
CA LYS A 132 -6.97 -8.65 16.44
C LYS A 132 -5.98 -9.16 15.40
N TYR A 133 -6.35 -10.19 14.65
CA TYR A 133 -5.54 -10.69 13.54
C TYR A 133 -5.67 -9.76 12.35
N VAL A 134 -4.55 -9.29 11.82
CA VAL A 134 -4.48 -8.42 10.65
C VAL A 134 -3.61 -9.10 9.62
N THR A 135 -4.10 -9.13 8.38
CA THR A 135 -3.23 -9.38 7.22
C THR A 135 -3.39 -8.21 6.27
N TYR A 136 -2.28 -7.69 5.77
CA TYR A 136 -2.31 -6.70 4.69
C TYR A 136 -1.37 -7.08 3.56
N PHE A 137 -1.66 -6.51 2.40
CA PHE A 137 -0.97 -6.71 1.15
C PHE A 137 -0.60 -5.37 0.56
N GLU A 138 0.68 -5.20 0.27
CA GLU A 138 1.17 -4.07 -0.52
C GLU A 138 1.47 -4.56 -1.93
N LEU A 139 0.92 -3.87 -2.93
CA LEU A 139 1.11 -4.19 -4.33
C LEU A 139 1.77 -2.99 -5.01
N GLU A 140 2.91 -3.21 -5.66
CA GLU A 140 3.55 -2.20 -6.49
C GLU A 140 3.25 -2.42 -7.98
N GLY A 141 3.53 -1.42 -8.82
CA GLY A 141 3.22 -1.45 -10.25
C GLY A 141 1.77 -1.03 -10.55
N GLU A 142 1.41 -0.95 -11.83
CA GLU A 142 0.12 -0.38 -12.30
C GLU A 142 -1.10 -1.26 -11.95
N VAL A 143 -1.38 -1.38 -10.66
CA VAL A 143 -2.44 -2.20 -10.09
C VAL A 143 -3.66 -1.35 -9.74
N PRO A 144 -4.88 -1.93 -9.79
CA PRO A 144 -6.10 -1.22 -9.41
C PRO A 144 -6.17 -0.85 -7.93
N SER A 145 -5.47 -1.60 -7.07
CA SER A 145 -5.42 -1.40 -5.62
C SER A 145 -4.04 -1.77 -5.10
N GLN A 146 -3.35 -0.80 -4.50
CA GLN A 146 -1.98 -0.93 -4.00
C GLN A 146 -1.91 -1.37 -2.53
N PHE A 147 -3.01 -1.22 -1.79
CA PHE A 147 -3.08 -1.62 -0.39
C PHE A 147 -4.41 -2.31 -0.10
N GLN A 148 -4.33 -3.54 0.39
CA GLN A 148 -5.51 -4.32 0.79
C GLN A 148 -5.26 -4.94 2.15
N PHE A 149 -6.29 -5.10 2.96
CA PHE A 149 -6.16 -5.72 4.26
C PHE A 149 -7.43 -6.45 4.67
N TYR A 150 -7.30 -7.33 5.64
CA TYR A 150 -8.43 -7.86 6.38
C TYR A 150 -8.09 -7.98 7.86
N VAL A 151 -9.10 -7.76 8.71
CA VAL A 151 -9.00 -7.83 10.17
C VAL A 151 -10.09 -8.75 10.70
N THR A 152 -9.74 -9.63 11.63
CA THR A 152 -10.68 -10.58 12.23
C THR A 152 -10.36 -10.89 13.70
N ASP A 153 -11.38 -11.23 14.46
CA ASP A 153 -11.27 -11.87 15.79
C ASP A 153 -11.34 -13.40 15.71
N SER A 154 -11.29 -13.96 14.50
CA SER A 154 -11.39 -15.39 14.16
C SER A 154 -12.73 -16.07 14.50
N THR A 155 -13.70 -15.36 15.08
CA THR A 155 -14.92 -15.98 15.62
C THR A 155 -16.20 -15.30 15.17
N LYS A 156 -16.26 -13.96 15.20
CA LYS A 156 -17.49 -13.20 14.95
C LYS A 156 -17.35 -12.21 13.81
N HIS A 157 -16.19 -11.57 13.67
CA HIS A 157 -16.05 -10.41 12.80
C HIS A 157 -14.99 -10.67 11.74
N PHE A 158 -15.33 -10.38 10.48
CA PHE A 158 -14.39 -10.29 9.38
C PHE A 158 -14.61 -8.97 8.64
N LEU A 159 -13.61 -8.11 8.66
CA LEU A 159 -13.61 -6.82 7.95
C LEU A 159 -12.51 -6.85 6.90
N ARG A 160 -12.80 -6.45 5.68
CA ARG A 160 -11.83 -6.30 4.60
C ARG A 160 -11.81 -4.86 4.13
N GLY A 161 -10.62 -4.34 3.84
CA GLY A 161 -10.42 -3.04 3.24
C GLY A 161 -9.59 -3.13 1.96
N ALA A 162 -9.88 -2.26 0.98
CA ALA A 162 -9.09 -2.12 -0.22
C ALA A 162 -9.03 -0.65 -0.66
N LEU A 163 -7.81 -0.14 -0.86
CA LEU A 163 -7.56 1.21 -1.35
C LEU A 163 -7.67 1.25 -2.88
N TYR A 164 -8.54 2.10 -3.41
CA TYR A 164 -8.73 2.33 -4.84
C TYR A 164 -8.49 3.80 -5.20
N PHE A 165 -7.80 4.04 -6.31
CA PHE A 165 -7.69 5.37 -6.92
C PHE A 165 -8.58 5.45 -8.16
N ARG A 166 -9.42 6.49 -8.27
CA ARG A 166 -10.32 6.66 -9.43
C ARG A 166 -9.54 7.02 -10.70
N THR A 167 -8.44 7.73 -10.57
CA THR A 167 -7.61 8.12 -11.72
C THR A 167 -6.63 7.00 -12.01
N ALA A 168 -6.92 6.23 -13.06
CA ALA A 168 -5.96 5.30 -13.62
C ALA A 168 -4.70 6.07 -14.09
N THR A 169 -3.54 5.44 -13.96
CA THR A 169 -2.30 5.73 -14.72
C THR A 169 -1.44 6.91 -14.26
N LYS A 170 -0.65 6.67 -13.21
CA LYS A 170 0.84 6.71 -13.18
C LYS A 170 1.28 6.64 -11.72
N ASN A 171 1.57 5.43 -11.24
CA ASN A 171 1.98 5.17 -9.85
C ASN A 171 3.04 6.13 -9.32
N ASP A 172 4.03 6.44 -10.16
CA ASP A 172 5.14 7.29 -9.76
C ASP A 172 4.64 8.66 -9.25
N SER A 173 3.65 9.30 -9.89
CA SER A 173 3.19 10.65 -9.48
C SER A 173 2.34 10.68 -8.20
N LEU A 174 1.80 9.54 -7.75
CA LEU A 174 0.92 9.47 -6.57
C LEU A 174 1.62 8.92 -5.33
N SER A 175 2.89 8.52 -5.41
CA SER A 175 3.63 7.88 -4.31
C SER A 175 3.45 8.58 -2.94
N PRO A 176 3.55 9.92 -2.82
CA PRO A 176 3.34 10.60 -1.55
C PRO A 176 1.91 10.44 -1.00
N VAL A 177 0.91 10.47 -1.89
CA VAL A 177 -0.51 10.28 -1.51
C VAL A 177 -0.75 8.83 -1.11
N ILE A 178 -0.16 7.87 -1.81
CA ILE A 178 -0.28 6.45 -1.49
C ILE A 178 0.27 6.18 -0.10
N GLU A 179 1.45 6.72 0.21
CA GLU A 179 2.06 6.58 1.54
C GLU A 179 1.22 7.27 2.63
N TYR A 180 0.69 8.45 2.36
CA TYR A 180 -0.25 9.12 3.25
C TYR A 180 -1.48 8.24 3.54
N MET A 181 -2.09 7.68 2.49
CA MET A 181 -3.25 6.79 2.60
C MET A 181 -2.93 5.49 3.35
N LYS A 182 -1.73 4.92 3.17
CA LYS A 182 -1.29 3.74 3.93
C LYS A 182 -1.25 4.05 5.42
N ASN A 183 -0.69 5.20 5.82
CA ASN A 183 -0.65 5.62 7.21
C ASN A 183 -2.06 5.78 7.81
N ASP A 184 -2.99 6.39 7.06
CA ASP A 184 -4.39 6.51 7.48
C ASP A 184 -5.07 5.13 7.63
N ILE A 185 -4.78 4.17 6.75
CA ILE A 185 -5.30 2.80 6.86
C ILE A 185 -4.69 2.06 8.05
N VAL A 186 -3.40 2.22 8.32
CA VAL A 186 -2.75 1.64 9.50
C VAL A 186 -3.37 2.20 10.78
N HIS A 187 -3.62 3.51 10.84
CA HIS A 187 -4.34 4.13 11.96
C HIS A 187 -5.75 3.56 12.13
N MET A 188 -6.48 3.41 11.02
CA MET A 188 -7.80 2.77 11.00
C MET A 188 -7.76 1.34 11.57
N MET A 189 -6.80 0.52 11.15
CA MET A 189 -6.64 -0.85 11.66
C MET A 189 -6.31 -0.88 13.17
N ASN A 190 -5.48 0.04 13.64
CA ASN A 190 -5.10 0.13 15.06
C ASN A 190 -6.23 0.62 15.96
N THR A 191 -7.05 1.55 15.45
CA THR A 191 -8.20 2.09 16.19
C THR A 191 -9.47 1.25 16.07
N LEU A 192 -9.49 0.27 15.16
CA LEU A 192 -10.61 -0.64 14.96
C LEU A 192 -11.05 -1.32 16.27
N GLU A 193 -12.35 -1.26 16.53
CA GLU A 193 -13.06 -1.89 17.63
C GLU A 193 -14.33 -2.56 17.08
N TRP A 194 -14.62 -3.75 17.59
CA TRP A 194 -15.87 -4.45 17.29
C TRP A 194 -16.96 -3.96 18.22
N LYS A 195 -18.15 -3.68 17.68
CA LYS A 195 -19.37 -3.41 18.47
C LYS A 195 -20.16 -4.72 18.56
N ASN A 196 -20.52 -5.12 19.79
CA ASN A 196 -21.27 -6.34 20.07
C ASN A 196 -22.72 -6.23 19.63
#